data_AF-A0AAI8PBM5-F1
#
_entry.id   AF-A0AAI8PBM5-F1
#
_cell.length_a   1.000
_cell.length_b   1.000
_cell.length_c   1.000
_cell.angle_alpha   90.00
_cell.angle_beta   90.00
_cell.angle_gamma   90.00
#
_symmetry.space_group_name_H-M   'P 1'
#
loop_
_entity.id
_entity.type
_entity.pdbx_description
1 polymer ?
#
loop_
_entity_poly.entity_id
_entity_poly.type
_entity_poly.pdbx_seq_one_letter_code
_entity_poly.pdbx_strand_id
1 'polypeptide(L)'
;MPVSDSRLFQVQIGALRTLYALLVTTVVLFWLNQDSIGLYCQQKYHRSCELPLLGQSSTWRLGAGLTAALEHGRDSFLDSLRGQIALAEAPPLVDLPPALPVVTVDVQAPAAVHPPVPAAVPVHEPAAPVTPTPAVSPADAPMPAKGAMATLAAGDEVFLVGDSLMQGVAPHLANSLRKRYQINTINLSRQSTGLAYPGFFDWPRTVADTLAGDPKIRLMVVFLGPNDPWDMPQGKGRPFLRFKSPDWESAYRARIDAILERAREHNVQVIWVGPPNMEKARLSTAMQYLSGLYQERTAQFGQHYISANPILGYDDDQFSYTVQTPEGKRVKVRVDDGIHFTITGQKMIAAQVLSLIDFPVLTATGH
;
A
#
# COMPACT_ATOMS: atom_id res chain seq x y z
N MET A 1 69.29 -26.89 -1.62
CA MET A 1 68.33 -25.77 -1.59
C MET A 1 67.05 -26.24 -0.92
N PRO A 2 66.65 -25.70 0.25
CA PRO A 2 65.32 -25.91 0.82
C PRO A 2 64.51 -24.61 0.70
N VAL A 3 63.64 -24.51 -0.30
CA VAL A 3 62.74 -23.34 -0.51
C VAL A 3 61.27 -23.75 -0.39
N SER A 4 60.99 -25.02 0.00
CA SER A 4 59.64 -25.57 0.01
C SER A 4 58.86 -25.28 1.31
N ASP A 5 59.52 -25.29 2.47
CA ASP A 5 58.84 -25.20 3.77
C ASP A 5 58.31 -23.80 4.11
N SER A 6 58.98 -22.74 3.67
CA SER A 6 58.59 -21.36 4.00
C SER A 6 57.31 -20.91 3.28
N ARG A 7 57.07 -21.41 2.05
CA ARG A 7 55.84 -21.11 1.29
C ARG A 7 54.63 -21.85 1.86
N LEU A 8 54.78 -23.10 2.26
CA LEU A 8 53.69 -23.88 2.89
C LEU A 8 53.26 -23.25 4.22
N PHE A 9 54.22 -22.80 5.04
CA PHE A 9 53.93 -22.16 6.33
C PHE A 9 53.20 -20.81 6.17
N GLN A 10 53.59 -19.99 5.17
CA GLN A 10 52.90 -18.74 4.87
C GLN A 10 51.47 -18.95 4.35
N VAL A 11 51.25 -19.95 3.50
CA VAL A 11 49.91 -20.31 3.00
C VAL A 11 49.02 -20.81 4.14
N GLN A 12 49.56 -21.61 5.06
CA GLN A 12 48.82 -22.09 6.24
C GLN A 12 48.44 -20.95 7.20
N ILE A 13 49.34 -19.98 7.44
CA ILE A 13 49.03 -18.79 8.25
C ILE A 13 47.97 -17.91 7.54
N GLY A 14 48.06 -17.75 6.23
CA GLY A 14 47.06 -17.04 5.43
C GLY A 14 45.69 -17.69 5.53
N ALA A 15 45.63 -19.01 5.37
CA ALA A 15 44.39 -19.79 5.50
C ALA A 15 43.80 -19.70 6.91
N LEU A 16 44.63 -19.77 7.96
CA LEU A 16 44.19 -19.65 9.35
C LEU A 16 43.59 -18.26 9.64
N ARG A 17 44.21 -17.20 9.12
CA ARG A 17 43.68 -15.82 9.24
C ARG A 17 42.34 -15.67 8.54
N THR A 18 42.20 -16.22 7.33
CA THR A 18 40.94 -16.19 6.59
C THR A 18 39.85 -16.98 7.32
N LEU A 19 40.17 -18.18 7.83
CA LEU A 19 39.23 -18.99 8.60
C LEU A 19 38.79 -18.26 9.89
N TYR A 20 39.72 -17.63 10.59
CA TYR A 20 39.43 -16.82 11.77
C TYR A 20 38.51 -15.63 11.43
N ALA A 21 38.80 -14.90 10.36
CA ALA A 21 37.96 -13.79 9.91
C ALA A 21 36.53 -14.24 9.55
N LEU A 22 36.39 -15.38 8.86
CA LEU A 22 35.10 -15.97 8.54
C LEU A 22 34.32 -16.39 9.79
N LEU A 23 34.98 -17.02 10.76
CA LEU A 23 34.37 -17.40 12.04
C LEU A 23 33.89 -16.18 12.81
N VAL A 24 34.74 -15.17 12.98
CA VAL A 24 34.38 -13.92 13.68
C VAL A 24 33.22 -13.23 12.98
N THR A 25 33.28 -13.10 11.65
CA THR A 25 32.20 -12.48 10.87
C THR A 25 30.89 -13.24 11.02
N THR A 26 30.93 -14.58 10.99
CA THR A 26 29.73 -15.42 11.16
C THR A 26 29.13 -15.24 12.55
N VAL A 27 29.95 -15.20 13.60
CA VAL A 27 29.50 -14.96 14.98
C VAL A 27 28.90 -13.56 15.12
N VAL A 28 29.52 -12.54 14.54
CA VAL A 28 29.00 -11.16 14.55
C VAL A 28 27.68 -11.08 13.79
N LEU A 29 27.56 -11.70 12.62
CA LEU A 29 26.32 -11.73 11.86
C LEU A 29 25.21 -12.43 12.64
N PHE A 30 25.51 -13.56 13.28
CA PHE A 30 24.56 -14.27 14.13
C PHE A 30 24.14 -13.41 15.33
N TRP A 31 25.08 -12.70 15.95
CA TRP A 31 24.82 -11.78 17.05
C TRP A 31 24.02 -10.53 16.62
N LEU A 32 24.19 -10.02 15.40
CA LEU A 32 23.37 -8.92 14.89
C LEU A 32 21.96 -9.38 14.48
N ASN A 33 21.84 -10.60 13.94
CA ASN A 33 20.60 -11.11 13.34
C ASN A 33 19.81 -12.06 14.26
N GLN A 34 19.94 -11.92 15.58
CA GLN A 34 19.30 -12.81 16.56
C GLN A 34 17.78 -12.90 16.38
N ASP A 35 17.12 -11.75 16.22
CA ASP A 35 15.67 -11.69 16.04
C ASP A 35 15.25 -12.35 14.73
N SER A 36 15.94 -12.06 13.62
CA SER A 36 15.72 -12.71 12.32
C SER A 36 15.85 -14.23 12.39
N ILE A 37 16.84 -14.74 13.14
CA ILE A 37 17.05 -16.18 13.34
C ILE A 37 15.94 -16.77 14.22
N GLY A 38 15.57 -16.09 15.31
CA GLY A 38 14.49 -16.49 16.20
C GLY A 38 13.15 -16.58 15.45
N LEU A 39 12.85 -15.58 14.63
CA LEU A 39 11.68 -15.52 13.77
C LEU A 39 11.70 -16.61 12.69
N TYR A 40 12.83 -16.80 12.00
CA TYR A 40 12.99 -17.89 11.04
C TYR A 40 12.71 -19.24 11.70
N CYS A 41 13.23 -19.49 12.89
CA CYS A 41 12.97 -20.72 13.61
C CYS A 41 11.52 -20.87 14.05
N GLN A 42 10.89 -19.79 14.50
CA GLN A 42 9.48 -19.79 14.84
C GLN A 42 8.61 -20.11 13.62
N GLN A 43 8.92 -19.53 12.46
CA GLN A 43 8.20 -19.75 11.21
C GLN A 43 8.46 -21.14 10.61
N LYS A 44 9.72 -21.61 10.61
CA LYS A 44 10.15 -22.84 9.94
C LYS A 44 9.95 -24.09 10.80
N TYR A 45 10.23 -23.99 12.09
CA TYR A 45 10.32 -25.13 13.01
C TYR A 45 9.31 -25.05 14.16
N HIS A 46 8.52 -23.98 14.25
CA HIS A 46 7.51 -23.77 15.31
C HIS A 46 8.11 -23.83 16.73
N ARG A 47 9.36 -23.37 16.88
CA ARG A 47 10.10 -23.35 18.16
C ARG A 47 10.94 -22.09 18.28
N SER A 48 11.19 -21.65 19.50
CA SER A 48 12.21 -20.63 19.77
C SER A 48 13.60 -21.23 19.58
N CYS A 49 14.44 -20.56 18.79
CA CYS A 49 15.88 -20.83 18.71
C CYS A 49 16.71 -19.96 19.67
N GLU A 50 16.09 -19.45 20.73
CA GLU A 50 16.82 -18.69 21.74
C GLU A 50 17.84 -19.59 22.44
N LEU A 51 19.09 -19.15 22.48
CA LEU A 51 20.15 -19.83 23.22
C LEU A 51 19.88 -19.66 24.72
N PRO A 52 19.69 -20.76 25.48
CA PRO A 52 19.45 -20.70 26.92
C PRO A 52 20.58 -19.93 27.62
N LEU A 53 20.24 -19.11 28.63
CA LEU A 53 21.15 -18.22 29.39
C LEU A 53 21.74 -17.06 28.58
N LEU A 54 22.23 -17.30 27.36
CA LEU A 54 22.82 -16.27 26.50
C LEU A 54 21.76 -15.26 26.01
N GLY A 55 20.61 -15.77 25.57
CA GLY A 55 19.46 -14.99 25.07
C GLY A 55 18.85 -14.00 26.06
N GLN A 56 19.14 -14.19 27.36
CA GLN A 56 18.66 -13.30 28.42
C GLN A 56 19.64 -12.19 28.79
N SER A 57 20.91 -12.31 28.37
CA SER A 57 21.93 -11.32 28.69
C SER A 57 21.71 -10.02 27.90
N SER A 58 21.95 -8.88 28.56
CA SER A 58 21.84 -7.57 27.93
C SER A 58 22.86 -7.42 26.80
N THR A 59 24.09 -7.90 27.00
CA THR A 59 25.17 -7.87 26.01
C THR A 59 24.86 -8.69 24.76
N TRP A 60 24.15 -9.82 24.90
CA TRP A 60 23.62 -10.53 23.75
C TRP A 60 22.56 -9.69 23.04
N ARG A 61 21.54 -9.21 23.75
CA ARG A 61 20.44 -8.42 23.14
C ARG A 61 20.86 -7.10 22.51
N LEU A 62 22.02 -6.54 22.88
CA LEU A 62 22.57 -5.34 22.23
C LEU A 62 22.71 -5.51 20.71
N GLY A 63 23.06 -6.71 20.22
CA GLY A 63 23.21 -6.95 18.79
C GLY A 63 21.90 -6.78 18.01
N ALA A 64 20.82 -7.38 18.52
CA ALA A 64 19.48 -7.20 17.98
C ALA A 64 19.03 -5.72 18.05
N GLY A 65 19.29 -5.05 19.18
CA GLY A 65 18.98 -3.63 19.35
C GLY A 65 19.72 -2.72 18.38
N LEU A 66 20.98 -3.02 18.06
CA LEU A 66 21.75 -2.28 17.05
C LEU A 66 21.16 -2.46 15.65
N THR A 67 20.82 -3.69 15.27
CA THR A 67 20.17 -3.97 13.97
C THR A 67 18.83 -3.25 13.86
N ALA A 68 18.00 -3.31 14.90
CA ALA A 68 16.74 -2.58 14.96
C ALA A 68 16.96 -1.06 14.84
N ALA A 69 17.92 -0.49 15.56
CA ALA A 69 18.23 0.94 15.48
C ALA A 69 18.72 1.36 14.07
N LEU A 70 19.55 0.52 13.42
CA LEU A 70 19.98 0.71 12.04
C LEU A 70 18.81 0.64 11.06
N GLU A 71 17.89 -0.30 11.23
CA GLU A 71 16.67 -0.39 10.42
C GLU A 71 15.79 0.83 10.59
N HIS A 72 15.52 1.26 11.83
CA HIS A 72 14.74 2.48 12.10
C HIS A 72 15.42 3.73 11.54
N GLY A 73 16.74 3.84 11.68
CA GLY A 73 17.52 4.95 11.13
C GLY A 73 17.47 4.97 9.60
N ARG A 74 17.61 3.81 8.95
CA ARG A 74 17.44 3.66 7.50
C ARG A 74 16.04 4.06 7.06
N ASP A 75 15.01 3.55 7.74
CA ASP A 75 13.61 3.80 7.37
C ASP A 75 13.27 5.29 7.55
N SER A 76 13.69 5.90 8.66
CA SER A 76 13.56 7.35 8.90
C SER A 76 14.29 8.17 7.84
N PHE A 77 15.49 7.74 7.43
CA PHE A 77 16.24 8.41 6.37
C PHE A 77 15.54 8.30 5.01
N LEU A 78 15.04 7.10 4.65
CA LEU A 78 14.27 6.91 3.41
C LEU A 78 12.98 7.74 3.40
N ASP A 79 12.30 7.86 4.53
CA ASP A 79 11.13 8.72 4.67
C ASP A 79 11.50 10.20 4.59
N SER A 80 12.64 10.61 5.14
CA SER A 80 13.15 11.98 4.98
C SER A 80 13.48 12.31 3.52
N LEU A 81 14.06 11.37 2.77
CA LEU A 81 14.33 11.53 1.35
C LEU A 81 13.04 11.62 0.53
N ARG A 82 12.03 10.82 0.87
CA ARG A 82 10.70 10.93 0.24
C ARG A 82 10.06 12.28 0.53
N GLY A 83 10.15 12.78 1.76
CA GLY A 83 9.67 14.11 2.14
C GLY A 83 10.41 15.23 1.41
N GLN A 84 11.73 15.15 1.27
CA GLN A 84 12.53 16.12 0.54
C GLN A 84 12.25 16.12 -0.97
N ILE A 85 12.09 14.94 -1.59
CA ILE A 85 11.70 14.83 -3.00
C ILE A 85 10.29 15.42 -3.21
N ALA A 86 9.37 15.20 -2.27
CA ALA A 86 8.03 15.78 -2.32
C ALA A 86 8.07 17.33 -2.20
N LEU A 87 8.95 17.87 -1.36
CA LEU A 87 9.16 19.33 -1.22
C LEU A 87 9.87 19.95 -2.44
N ALA A 88 10.80 19.22 -3.06
CA ALA A 88 11.56 19.69 -4.23
C ALA A 88 10.73 19.71 -5.53
N GLU A 89 9.66 18.91 -5.61
CA GLU A 89 8.73 18.91 -6.75
C GLU A 89 7.53 19.87 -6.60
N ALA A 90 7.41 20.58 -5.46
CA ALA A 90 6.48 21.70 -5.36
C ALA A 90 7.08 22.89 -6.12
N PRO A 91 6.51 23.33 -7.26
CA PRO A 91 7.01 24.52 -7.92
C PRO A 91 6.86 25.71 -6.94
N PRO A 92 7.83 26.64 -6.91
CA PRO A 92 7.65 27.87 -6.15
C PRO A 92 6.39 28.57 -6.67
N LEU A 93 5.59 29.13 -5.76
CA LEU A 93 4.52 30.07 -6.10
C LEU A 93 5.17 31.22 -6.88
N VAL A 94 5.07 31.16 -8.21
CA VAL A 94 5.34 32.31 -9.05
C VAL A 94 4.15 33.22 -8.88
N ASP A 95 4.37 34.33 -8.18
CA ASP A 95 3.41 35.43 -8.12
C ASP A 95 3.22 35.91 -9.56
N LEU A 96 2.10 35.50 -10.17
CA LEU A 96 1.73 35.96 -11.50
C LEU A 96 1.49 37.47 -11.39
N PRO A 97 2.12 38.30 -12.24
CA PRO A 97 1.82 39.72 -12.25
C PRO A 97 0.32 39.93 -12.48
N PRO A 98 -0.31 40.95 -11.85
CA PRO A 98 -1.72 41.22 -12.03
C PRO A 98 -2.03 41.33 -13.52
N ALA A 99 -3.04 40.58 -13.97
CA ALA A 99 -3.49 40.64 -15.35
C ALA A 99 -3.80 42.10 -15.71
N LEU A 100 -3.12 42.60 -16.74
CA LEU A 100 -3.46 43.89 -17.33
C LEU A 100 -4.96 43.90 -17.69
N PRO A 101 -5.68 45.00 -17.46
CA PRO A 101 -7.09 45.08 -17.84
C PRO A 101 -7.19 44.86 -19.35
N VAL A 102 -7.86 43.77 -19.73
CA VAL A 102 -8.27 43.52 -21.10
C VAL A 102 -9.23 44.63 -21.49
N VAL A 103 -8.72 45.62 -22.21
CA VAL A 103 -9.55 46.57 -22.95
C VAL A 103 -10.19 45.74 -24.06
N THR A 104 -11.47 45.42 -23.89
CA THR A 104 -12.29 44.87 -24.96
C THR A 104 -12.37 45.93 -26.06
N VAL A 105 -11.60 45.72 -27.13
CA VAL A 105 -11.80 46.44 -28.38
C VAL A 105 -12.93 45.73 -29.10
N ASP A 106 -14.13 46.31 -29.01
CA ASP A 106 -15.29 45.90 -29.77
C ASP A 106 -15.04 46.27 -31.24
N VAL A 107 -14.75 45.26 -32.07
CA VAL A 107 -14.61 45.44 -33.52
C VAL A 107 -15.78 44.74 -34.18
N GLN A 108 -16.88 45.49 -34.36
CA GLN A 108 -17.90 45.13 -35.32
C GLN A 108 -18.16 46.30 -36.30
N ALA A 109 -17.87 45.96 -37.56
CA ALA A 109 -17.96 46.61 -38.88
C ALA A 109 -18.84 47.87 -39.12
N PRO A 110 -18.52 48.67 -40.18
CA PRO A 110 -19.07 50.00 -40.41
C PRO A 110 -20.37 50.04 -41.26
N ALA A 111 -21.18 51.04 -40.90
CA ALA A 111 -22.05 51.93 -41.70
C ALA A 111 -22.84 51.40 -42.92
N ALA A 112 -24.17 51.51 -42.81
CA ALA A 112 -25.04 51.90 -43.92
C ALA A 112 -26.08 52.94 -43.44
N VAL A 113 -26.47 53.81 -44.37
CA VAL A 113 -27.05 55.14 -44.21
C VAL A 113 -28.59 55.12 -44.10
N HIS A 114 -29.14 56.06 -43.31
CA HIS A 114 -30.55 56.45 -43.06
C HIS A 114 -31.40 56.79 -44.33
N PRO A 115 -32.73 57.13 -44.32
CA PRO A 115 -33.62 57.69 -43.23
C PRO A 115 -35.13 57.25 -43.30
N PRO A 116 -36.17 58.01 -42.83
CA PRO A 116 -36.60 58.36 -41.46
C PRO A 116 -38.11 58.04 -41.09
N VAL A 117 -38.40 57.86 -39.76
CA VAL A 117 -39.52 58.33 -38.83
C VAL A 117 -40.98 58.53 -39.38
N PRO A 118 -42.15 58.34 -38.67
CA PRO A 118 -42.43 58.54 -37.22
C PRO A 118 -43.54 57.69 -36.49
N ALA A 119 -43.66 57.92 -35.16
CA ALA A 119 -44.86 57.83 -34.27
C ALA A 119 -45.30 56.43 -33.77
N ALA A 120 -45.78 56.17 -32.54
CA ALA A 120 -46.30 56.96 -31.41
C ALA A 120 -46.38 56.10 -30.10
N VAL A 121 -45.95 56.69 -28.97
CA VAL A 121 -46.46 56.80 -27.56
C VAL A 121 -47.29 55.65 -26.87
N PRO A 122 -47.51 55.70 -25.52
CA PRO A 122 -46.84 54.96 -24.41
C PRO A 122 -47.79 53.96 -23.69
N VAL A 123 -47.42 53.35 -22.54
CA VAL A 123 -48.21 53.28 -21.28
C VAL A 123 -47.44 52.53 -20.16
N HIS A 124 -47.18 53.29 -19.09
CA HIS A 124 -47.09 53.03 -17.63
C HIS A 124 -46.78 51.64 -17.00
N GLU A 125 -45.72 51.70 -16.16
CA GLU A 125 -45.40 51.04 -14.86
C GLU A 125 -46.53 51.07 -13.79
N PRO A 126 -46.32 50.62 -12.51
CA PRO A 126 -45.36 49.67 -11.90
C PRO A 126 -46.01 48.71 -10.86
N ALA A 127 -45.26 47.71 -10.34
CA ALA A 127 -45.14 47.40 -8.89
C ALA A 127 -44.34 46.10 -8.59
N ALA A 128 -43.21 46.24 -7.87
CA ALA A 128 -42.60 45.24 -6.98
C ALA A 128 -43.19 45.42 -5.54
N PRO A 129 -42.79 44.70 -4.45
CA PRO A 129 -41.79 43.63 -4.21
C PRO A 129 -42.44 42.40 -3.48
N VAL A 130 -41.84 41.28 -3.05
CA VAL A 130 -40.73 41.01 -2.10
C VAL A 130 -40.45 39.49 -2.08
N THR A 131 -39.18 39.13 -1.87
CA THR A 131 -38.63 37.79 -1.54
C THR A 131 -39.00 37.32 -0.12
N PRO A 132 -38.95 36.01 0.18
CA PRO A 132 -37.78 35.49 0.91
C PRO A 132 -37.25 34.14 0.41
N THR A 133 -35.95 33.93 0.58
CA THR A 133 -35.17 32.69 0.34
C THR A 133 -34.53 32.27 1.68
N PRO A 134 -33.93 31.09 1.86
CA PRO A 134 -34.39 29.70 1.70
C PRO A 134 -34.32 28.92 3.06
N ALA A 135 -34.95 27.74 3.13
CA ALA A 135 -34.58 26.71 4.11
C ALA A 135 -33.73 25.63 3.42
N VAL A 136 -32.55 25.38 3.98
CA VAL A 136 -31.50 24.49 3.47
C VAL A 136 -31.94 23.03 3.58
N SER A 137 -31.94 22.33 2.46
CA SER A 137 -32.02 20.87 2.36
C SER A 137 -30.61 20.29 2.41
N PRO A 138 -30.35 19.16 3.11
CA PRO A 138 -29.05 18.49 3.05
C PRO A 138 -28.98 17.70 1.73
N ALA A 139 -28.39 18.30 0.70
CA ALA A 139 -28.21 17.70 -0.61
C ALA A 139 -26.82 17.04 -0.75
N ASP A 140 -26.85 15.80 -1.23
CA ASP A 140 -25.93 15.15 -2.17
C ASP A 140 -24.45 15.02 -1.77
N ALA A 141 -24.15 13.94 -1.05
CA ALA A 141 -22.89 13.23 -1.26
C ALA A 141 -22.94 12.57 -2.66
N PRO A 142 -21.91 12.72 -3.52
CA PRO A 142 -21.88 12.08 -4.83
C PRO A 142 -21.95 10.55 -4.67
N MET A 143 -22.95 9.91 -5.28
CA MET A 143 -22.97 8.46 -5.42
C MET A 143 -21.82 8.02 -6.33
N PRO A 144 -21.05 6.96 -5.99
CA PRO A 144 -19.97 6.48 -6.83
C PRO A 144 -20.47 6.10 -8.22
N ALA A 145 -19.73 6.53 -9.26
CA ALA A 145 -20.00 6.11 -10.64
C ALA A 145 -20.06 4.57 -10.75
N LYS A 146 -20.94 4.06 -11.62
CA LYS A 146 -21.27 2.63 -11.76
C LYS A 146 -20.00 1.77 -11.94
N GLY A 147 -19.56 1.11 -10.86
CA GLY A 147 -18.37 0.24 -10.82
C GLY A 147 -17.23 0.70 -9.90
N ALA A 148 -17.27 1.95 -9.40
CA ALA A 148 -16.33 2.41 -8.39
C ALA A 148 -16.66 1.79 -7.01
N MET A 149 -15.61 1.42 -6.29
CA MET A 149 -15.65 0.85 -4.95
C MET A 149 -15.20 1.85 -3.87
N ALA A 150 -14.56 2.94 -4.27
CA ALA A 150 -14.20 4.00 -3.34
C ALA A 150 -14.30 5.36 -4.02
N THR A 151 -14.49 6.40 -3.23
CA THR A 151 -14.45 7.80 -3.71
C THR A 151 -13.39 8.57 -2.93
N LEU A 152 -12.57 9.34 -3.65
CA LEU A 152 -11.58 10.25 -3.05
C LEU A 152 -11.76 11.67 -3.59
N ALA A 153 -11.73 12.64 -2.66
CA ALA A 153 -11.75 14.06 -2.92
C ALA A 153 -10.34 14.68 -2.85
N ALA A 154 -10.23 15.94 -3.27
CA ALA A 154 -9.00 16.71 -3.12
C ALA A 154 -8.61 16.85 -1.64
N GLY A 155 -7.36 16.54 -1.31
CA GLY A 155 -6.84 16.59 0.07
C GLY A 155 -7.01 15.29 0.87
N ASP A 156 -7.74 14.32 0.34
CA ASP A 156 -7.79 12.98 0.91
C ASP A 156 -6.46 12.24 0.71
N GLU A 157 -6.20 11.28 1.59
CA GLU A 157 -5.01 10.42 1.52
C GLU A 157 -5.38 8.94 1.49
N VAL A 158 -4.46 8.14 0.94
CA VAL A 158 -4.60 6.67 0.84
C VAL A 158 -3.58 5.97 1.71
N PHE A 159 -4.05 5.07 2.57
CA PHE A 159 -3.20 4.23 3.40
C PHE A 159 -2.97 2.85 2.75
N LEU A 160 -1.72 2.49 2.54
CA LEU A 160 -1.31 1.23 1.90
C LEU A 160 -0.75 0.27 2.96
N VAL A 161 -1.46 -0.83 3.15
CA VAL A 161 -1.24 -1.86 4.17
C VAL A 161 -0.90 -3.17 3.47
N GLY A 162 0.18 -3.83 3.87
CA GLY A 162 0.45 -5.15 3.33
C GLY A 162 1.87 -5.67 3.43
N ASP A 163 2.07 -6.84 2.85
CA ASP A 163 3.35 -7.55 2.91
C ASP A 163 4.23 -7.25 1.69
N SER A 164 5.09 -8.19 1.30
CA SER A 164 5.94 -8.06 0.11
C SER A 164 5.14 -7.92 -1.19
N LEU A 165 3.90 -8.42 -1.25
CA LEU A 165 3.02 -8.21 -2.41
C LEU A 165 2.62 -6.73 -2.51
N MET A 166 2.19 -6.12 -1.40
CA MET A 166 1.88 -4.68 -1.37
C MET A 166 3.12 -3.84 -1.65
N GLN A 167 4.29 -4.19 -1.11
CA GLN A 167 5.51 -3.42 -1.37
C GLN A 167 5.86 -3.32 -2.85
N GLY A 168 5.54 -4.34 -3.65
CA GLY A 168 5.72 -4.29 -5.10
C GLY A 168 4.71 -3.36 -5.79
N VAL A 169 3.45 -3.35 -5.34
CA VAL A 169 2.34 -2.61 -5.98
C VAL A 169 2.29 -1.15 -5.54
N ALA A 170 2.49 -0.90 -4.25
CA ALA A 170 2.33 0.39 -3.59
C ALA A 170 3.06 1.55 -4.29
N PRO A 171 4.34 1.41 -4.74
CA PRO A 171 5.03 2.50 -5.43
C PRO A 171 4.33 2.95 -6.72
N HIS A 172 3.75 2.02 -7.48
CA HIS A 172 3.07 2.34 -8.74
C HIS A 172 1.71 2.98 -8.50
N LEU A 173 0.97 2.51 -7.49
CA LEU A 173 -0.29 3.10 -7.07
C LEU A 173 -0.07 4.52 -6.51
N ALA A 174 0.88 4.68 -5.59
CA ALA A 174 1.26 5.97 -5.00
C ALA A 174 1.69 6.98 -6.06
N ASN A 175 2.57 6.59 -6.99
CA ASN A 175 3.00 7.46 -8.07
C ASN A 175 1.83 7.88 -8.98
N SER A 176 0.87 6.99 -9.24
CA SER A 176 -0.29 7.29 -10.08
C SER A 176 -1.27 8.23 -9.36
N LEU A 177 -1.57 7.98 -8.09
CA LEU A 177 -2.40 8.85 -7.24
C LEU A 177 -1.81 10.25 -7.14
N ARG A 178 -0.51 10.36 -6.85
CA ARG A 178 0.14 11.67 -6.72
C ARG A 178 0.16 12.44 -8.04
N LYS A 179 0.60 11.81 -9.14
CA LYS A 179 0.80 12.50 -10.42
C LYS A 179 -0.51 12.87 -11.11
N ARG A 180 -1.53 12.02 -11.04
CA ARG A 180 -2.79 12.22 -11.77
C ARG A 180 -3.85 12.95 -10.95
N TYR A 181 -3.84 12.73 -9.63
CA TYR A 181 -4.94 13.14 -8.75
C TYR A 181 -4.47 13.98 -7.55
N GLN A 182 -3.15 14.24 -7.42
CA GLN A 182 -2.57 15.01 -6.31
C GLN A 182 -2.94 14.45 -4.92
N ILE A 183 -3.19 13.14 -4.85
CA ILE A 183 -3.52 12.41 -3.64
C ILE A 183 -2.24 11.82 -3.05
N ASN A 184 -2.01 12.10 -1.76
CA ASN A 184 -0.89 11.55 -1.03
C ASN A 184 -1.18 10.12 -0.58
N THR A 185 -0.10 9.39 -0.31
CA THR A 185 -0.21 8.03 0.20
C THR A 185 0.73 7.80 1.38
N ILE A 186 0.23 7.12 2.40
CA ILE A 186 1.03 6.59 3.51
C ILE A 186 1.25 5.10 3.22
N ASN A 187 2.49 4.70 3.01
CA ASN A 187 2.83 3.30 2.72
C ASN A 187 3.62 2.68 3.85
N LEU A 188 2.97 1.82 4.65
CA LEU A 188 3.62 1.08 5.73
C LEU A 188 3.87 -0.39 5.37
N SER A 189 3.71 -0.78 4.11
CA SER A 189 3.91 -2.17 3.69
C SER A 189 5.30 -2.70 4.03
N ARG A 190 5.35 -3.92 4.58
CA ARG A 190 6.56 -4.49 5.18
C ARG A 190 6.72 -5.97 4.83
N GLN A 191 7.90 -6.34 4.33
CA GLN A 191 8.21 -7.73 3.97
C GLN A 191 8.03 -8.69 5.14
N SER A 192 7.67 -9.93 4.80
CA SER A 192 7.56 -11.05 5.75
C SER A 192 6.56 -10.80 6.90
N THR A 193 5.68 -9.81 6.76
CA THR A 193 4.59 -9.54 7.70
C THR A 193 3.29 -10.19 7.24
N GLY A 194 2.33 -10.28 8.16
CA GLY A 194 1.04 -10.90 7.93
C GLY A 194 0.19 -10.77 9.19
N LEU A 195 -1.05 -11.27 9.15
CA LEU A 195 -1.93 -11.25 10.30
C LEU A 195 -1.67 -12.41 11.26
N ALA A 196 -0.94 -13.46 10.87
CA ALA A 196 -0.76 -14.67 11.67
C ALA A 196 0.18 -14.48 12.89
N TYR A 197 1.18 -13.60 12.79
CA TYR A 197 2.23 -13.43 13.80
C TYR A 197 2.33 -11.96 14.29
N PRO A 198 1.43 -11.50 15.16
CA PRO A 198 1.43 -10.11 15.64
C PRO A 198 2.67 -9.76 16.47
N GLY A 199 3.37 -10.75 17.03
CA GLY A 199 4.65 -10.54 17.72
C GLY A 199 5.80 -10.10 16.81
N PHE A 200 5.70 -10.35 15.50
CA PHE A 200 6.66 -9.83 14.51
C PHE A 200 6.25 -8.44 14.02
N PHE A 201 4.99 -8.32 13.61
CA PHE A 201 4.41 -7.04 13.20
C PHE A 201 2.89 -7.07 13.42
N ASP A 202 2.37 -6.11 14.17
CA ASP A 202 0.96 -6.04 14.54
C ASP A 202 0.22 -5.09 13.59
N TRP A 203 -0.35 -5.65 12.51
CA TRP A 203 -1.15 -4.90 11.55
C TRP A 203 -2.41 -4.25 12.17
N PRO A 204 -3.25 -4.96 12.96
CA PRO A 204 -4.38 -4.33 13.64
C PRO A 204 -3.99 -3.10 14.47
N ARG A 205 -2.91 -3.18 15.25
CA ARG A 205 -2.42 -2.03 16.01
C ARG A 205 -1.89 -0.92 15.10
N THR A 206 -1.08 -1.26 14.11
CA THR A 206 -0.51 -0.29 13.17
C THR A 206 -1.62 0.49 12.45
N VAL A 207 -2.69 -0.21 12.03
CA VAL A 207 -3.87 0.42 11.42
C VAL A 207 -4.56 1.36 12.40
N ALA A 208 -4.82 0.91 13.64
CA ALA A 208 -5.45 1.74 14.66
C ALA A 208 -4.65 3.03 14.93
N ASP A 209 -3.33 2.90 15.15
CA ASP A 209 -2.45 4.02 15.45
C ASP A 209 -2.35 4.99 14.24
N THR A 210 -2.30 4.46 13.02
CA THR A 210 -2.20 5.28 11.80
C THR A 210 -3.49 6.07 11.53
N LEU A 211 -4.65 5.41 11.59
CA LEU A 211 -5.94 6.08 11.33
C LEU A 211 -6.31 7.09 12.42
N ALA A 212 -5.86 6.86 13.66
CA ALA A 212 -6.00 7.84 14.74
C ALA A 212 -5.07 9.06 14.57
N GLY A 213 -3.88 8.85 14.01
CA GLY A 213 -2.90 9.91 13.78
C GLY A 213 -3.18 10.79 12.56
N ASP A 214 -3.90 10.28 11.56
CA ASP A 214 -4.16 11.01 10.31
C ASP A 214 -5.64 10.99 9.88
N PRO A 215 -6.39 12.07 10.15
CA PRO A 215 -7.79 12.18 9.76
C PRO A 215 -8.02 12.41 8.26
N LYS A 216 -6.96 12.62 7.45
CA LYS A 216 -7.11 12.78 6.00
C LYS A 216 -7.18 11.46 5.25
N ILE A 217 -6.79 10.35 5.89
CA ILE A 217 -6.93 9.03 5.29
C ILE A 217 -8.42 8.77 5.07
N ARG A 218 -8.85 8.61 3.82
CA ARG A 218 -10.24 8.26 3.45
C ARG A 218 -10.36 6.91 2.73
N LEU A 219 -9.24 6.35 2.29
CA LEU A 219 -9.16 5.01 1.70
C LEU A 219 -7.97 4.24 2.28
N MET A 220 -8.19 2.98 2.63
CA MET A 220 -7.16 2.01 2.96
C MET A 220 -7.18 0.89 1.92
N VAL A 221 -6.01 0.57 1.35
CA VAL A 221 -5.82 -0.57 0.47
C VAL A 221 -5.00 -1.62 1.20
N VAL A 222 -5.56 -2.82 1.36
CA VAL A 222 -4.90 -3.94 2.05
C VAL A 222 -4.49 -5.00 1.04
N PHE A 223 -3.24 -5.47 1.08
CA PHE A 223 -2.78 -6.58 0.24
C PHE A 223 -1.79 -7.50 0.99
N LEU A 224 -2.30 -8.63 1.46
CA LEU A 224 -1.64 -9.57 2.37
C LEU A 224 -1.95 -11.03 1.98
N GLY A 225 -1.07 -11.96 2.33
CA GLY A 225 -1.45 -13.37 2.36
C GLY A 225 -0.33 -14.39 2.47
N PRO A 226 0.72 -14.34 1.63
CA PRO A 226 1.72 -15.41 1.54
C PRO A 226 2.41 -15.80 2.86
N ASN A 227 2.43 -14.90 3.85
CA ASN A 227 3.08 -15.10 5.15
C ASN A 227 2.15 -15.64 6.25
N ASP A 228 0.86 -15.84 5.96
CA ASP A 228 -0.15 -16.26 6.92
C ASP A 228 -0.57 -17.75 6.93
N PRO A 229 -0.25 -18.62 5.95
CA PRO A 229 -0.73 -20.00 5.94
C PRO A 229 0.09 -20.93 6.85
N TRP A 230 0.26 -20.51 8.10
CA TRP A 230 1.04 -21.19 9.13
C TRP A 230 0.27 -21.24 10.44
N ASP A 231 0.71 -22.12 11.33
CA ASP A 231 0.13 -22.23 12.67
C ASP A 231 0.34 -20.92 13.45
N MET A 232 -0.64 -20.46 14.23
CA MET A 232 -0.57 -19.18 14.93
C MET A 232 -0.22 -19.35 16.42
N PRO A 233 0.63 -18.49 16.99
CA PRO A 233 0.89 -18.50 18.42
C PRO A 233 -0.33 -17.99 19.21
N GLN A 234 -0.61 -18.60 20.37
CA GLN A 234 -1.66 -18.16 21.32
C GLN A 234 -1.11 -17.44 22.57
N GLY A 235 0.18 -17.09 22.58
CA GLY A 235 0.88 -16.59 23.76
C GLY A 235 1.85 -17.61 24.36
N LYS A 236 2.63 -17.16 25.35
CA LYS A 236 3.73 -17.96 25.91
C LYS A 236 3.21 -19.25 26.55
N GLY A 237 3.82 -20.38 26.18
CA GLY A 237 3.54 -21.70 26.78
C GLY A 237 2.24 -22.38 26.31
N ARG A 238 1.49 -21.77 25.39
CA ARG A 238 0.29 -22.39 24.79
C ARG A 238 0.61 -23.09 23.47
N PRO A 239 -0.10 -24.17 23.12
CA PRO A 239 0.05 -24.79 21.81
C PRO A 239 -0.32 -23.81 20.70
N PHE A 240 0.31 -23.97 19.55
CA PHE A 240 -0.03 -23.17 18.38
C PHE A 240 -1.40 -23.60 17.84
N LEU A 241 -2.15 -22.62 17.34
CA LEU A 241 -3.36 -22.85 16.57
C LEU A 241 -2.98 -23.44 15.23
N ARG A 242 -3.45 -24.63 14.92
CA ARG A 242 -3.20 -25.27 13.63
C ARG A 242 -3.87 -24.48 12.51
N PHE A 243 -3.15 -24.18 11.44
CA PHE A 243 -3.74 -23.53 10.26
C PHE A 243 -5.03 -24.24 9.80
N LYS A 244 -6.09 -23.45 9.57
CA LYS A 244 -7.46 -23.89 9.24
C LYS A 244 -8.22 -24.65 10.33
N SER A 245 -7.72 -24.72 11.57
CA SER A 245 -8.57 -25.17 12.68
C SER A 245 -9.64 -24.12 12.99
N PRO A 246 -10.78 -24.50 13.59
CA PRO A 246 -11.82 -23.54 13.98
C PRO A 246 -11.28 -22.38 14.84
N ASP A 247 -10.42 -22.69 15.80
CA ASP A 247 -9.83 -21.67 16.67
C ASP A 247 -8.84 -20.76 15.92
N TRP A 248 -8.06 -21.31 14.98
CA TRP A 248 -7.20 -20.51 14.10
C TRP A 248 -8.03 -19.55 13.26
N GLU A 249 -9.10 -20.07 12.64
CA GLU A 249 -9.97 -19.27 11.79
C GLU A 249 -10.65 -18.17 12.58
N SER A 250 -11.19 -18.47 13.76
CA SER A 250 -11.78 -17.49 14.66
C SER A 250 -10.79 -16.38 15.04
N ALA A 251 -9.55 -16.75 15.42
CA ALA A 251 -8.53 -15.77 15.79
C ALA A 251 -8.08 -14.91 14.60
N TYR A 252 -7.97 -15.51 13.41
CA TYR A 252 -7.56 -14.79 12.19
C TYR A 252 -8.65 -13.83 11.73
N ARG A 253 -9.90 -14.28 11.73
CA ARG A 253 -11.10 -13.46 11.49
C ARG A 253 -11.17 -12.26 12.43
N ALA A 254 -10.92 -12.46 13.74
CA ALA A 254 -10.91 -11.37 14.70
C ALA A 254 -9.84 -10.30 14.40
N ARG A 255 -8.71 -10.68 13.80
CA ARG A 255 -7.66 -9.73 13.38
C ARG A 255 -8.07 -8.95 12.14
N ILE A 256 -8.75 -9.59 11.17
CA ILE A 256 -9.35 -8.89 10.03
C ILE A 256 -10.41 -7.89 10.52
N ASP A 257 -11.27 -8.32 11.44
CA ASP A 257 -12.33 -7.47 11.99
C ASP A 257 -11.79 -6.26 12.71
N ALA A 258 -10.72 -6.43 13.50
CA ALA A 258 -10.08 -5.30 14.17
C ALA A 258 -9.59 -4.23 13.18
N ILE A 259 -9.09 -4.63 12.00
CA ILE A 259 -8.67 -3.70 10.95
C ILE A 259 -9.89 -3.01 10.32
N LEU A 260 -10.93 -3.77 9.96
CA LEU A 260 -12.13 -3.24 9.31
C LEU A 260 -12.96 -2.35 10.24
N GLU A 261 -13.04 -2.70 11.52
CA GLU A 261 -13.72 -1.92 12.55
C GLU A 261 -13.03 -0.56 12.75
N ARG A 262 -11.70 -0.53 12.81
CA ARG A 262 -10.95 0.74 12.87
C ARG A 262 -11.17 1.59 11.64
N ALA A 263 -11.22 1.00 10.45
CA ALA A 263 -11.57 1.73 9.25
C ALA A 263 -12.98 2.33 9.34
N ARG A 264 -13.97 1.54 9.79
CA ARG A 264 -15.36 1.98 9.98
C ARG A 264 -15.48 3.12 10.98
N GLU A 265 -14.82 3.03 12.15
CA GLU A 265 -14.81 4.07 13.18
C GLU A 265 -14.26 5.42 12.66
N HIS A 266 -13.30 5.37 11.75
CA HIS A 266 -12.67 6.55 11.16
C HIS A 266 -13.29 6.99 9.83
N ASN A 267 -14.38 6.35 9.39
CA ASN A 267 -15.04 6.57 8.09
C ASN A 267 -14.09 6.39 6.90
N VAL A 268 -13.24 5.37 6.97
CA VAL A 268 -12.28 4.99 5.93
C VAL A 268 -12.85 3.85 5.09
N GLN A 269 -12.87 4.05 3.77
CA GLN A 269 -13.23 3.01 2.81
C GLN A 269 -12.08 1.99 2.71
N VAL A 270 -12.40 0.72 2.45
CA VAL A 270 -11.40 -0.35 2.36
C VAL A 270 -11.55 -1.12 1.06
N ILE A 271 -10.44 -1.22 0.33
CA ILE A 271 -10.26 -2.16 -0.77
C ILE A 271 -9.27 -3.23 -0.32
N TRP A 272 -9.76 -4.44 -0.08
CA TRP A 272 -8.92 -5.59 0.25
C TRP A 272 -8.60 -6.39 -1.01
N VAL A 273 -7.34 -6.38 -1.41
CA VAL A 273 -6.84 -7.14 -2.55
C VAL A 273 -6.50 -8.56 -2.09
N GLY A 274 -7.18 -9.55 -2.67
CA GLY A 274 -6.91 -10.95 -2.45
C GLY A 274 -5.63 -11.40 -3.17
N PRO A 275 -4.74 -12.17 -2.50
CA PRO A 275 -3.55 -12.72 -3.11
C PRO A 275 -3.93 -13.66 -4.27
N PRO A 276 -3.23 -13.60 -5.41
CA PRO A 276 -3.52 -14.48 -6.52
C PRO A 276 -3.01 -15.90 -6.25
N ASN A 277 -3.33 -16.82 -7.15
CA ASN A 277 -2.80 -18.17 -7.16
C ASN A 277 -1.26 -18.16 -7.22
N MET A 278 -0.66 -19.16 -6.59
CA MET A 278 0.79 -19.29 -6.45
C MET A 278 1.28 -20.53 -7.20
N GLU A 279 2.55 -20.54 -7.62
CA GLU A 279 3.09 -21.69 -8.37
C GLU A 279 2.96 -23.00 -7.57
N LYS A 280 3.26 -22.94 -6.27
CA LYS A 280 3.15 -24.10 -5.39
C LYS A 280 1.70 -24.33 -5.00
N ALA A 281 1.13 -25.46 -5.43
CA ALA A 281 -0.26 -25.83 -5.18
C ALA A 281 -0.68 -25.69 -3.70
N ARG A 282 0.14 -26.19 -2.76
CA ARG A 282 -0.15 -26.06 -1.32
C ARG A 282 -0.31 -24.61 -0.87
N LEU A 283 0.54 -23.71 -1.35
CA LEU A 283 0.46 -22.28 -1.02
C LEU A 283 -0.74 -21.64 -1.72
N SER A 284 -0.99 -22.01 -2.99
CA SER A 284 -2.15 -21.54 -3.76
C SER A 284 -3.48 -21.87 -3.08
N THR A 285 -3.68 -23.12 -2.65
CA THR A 285 -4.86 -23.54 -1.88
C THR A 285 -4.98 -22.77 -0.56
N ALA A 286 -3.85 -22.43 0.07
CA ALA A 286 -3.85 -21.60 1.27
C ALA A 286 -4.32 -20.17 0.97
N MET A 287 -3.88 -19.57 -0.16
CA MET A 287 -4.31 -18.24 -0.60
C MET A 287 -5.81 -18.21 -0.93
N GLN A 288 -6.34 -19.27 -1.55
CA GLN A 288 -7.78 -19.40 -1.80
C GLN A 288 -8.57 -19.44 -0.49
N TYR A 289 -8.10 -20.19 0.51
CA TYR A 289 -8.72 -20.23 1.82
C TYR A 289 -8.71 -18.85 2.51
N LEU A 290 -7.56 -18.17 2.55
CA LEU A 290 -7.47 -16.81 3.13
C LEU A 290 -8.36 -15.81 2.38
N SER A 291 -8.39 -15.89 1.05
CA SER A 291 -9.23 -15.04 0.19
C SER A 291 -10.71 -15.18 0.52
N GLY A 292 -11.18 -16.39 0.82
CA GLY A 292 -12.54 -16.61 1.30
C GLY A 292 -12.83 -15.87 2.61
N LEU A 293 -11.90 -15.89 3.56
CA LEU A 293 -12.03 -15.15 4.82
C LEU A 293 -12.06 -13.63 4.58
N TYR A 294 -11.17 -13.12 3.73
CA TYR A 294 -11.12 -11.69 3.39
C TYR A 294 -12.42 -11.22 2.74
N GLN A 295 -12.90 -11.96 1.75
CA GLN A 295 -14.13 -11.66 1.03
C GLN A 295 -15.34 -11.68 1.98
N GLU A 296 -15.45 -12.68 2.84
CA GLU A 296 -16.55 -12.78 3.79
C GLU A 296 -16.53 -11.62 4.80
N ARG A 297 -15.37 -11.31 5.38
CA ARG A 297 -15.29 -10.25 6.40
C ARG A 297 -15.51 -8.87 5.79
N THR A 298 -14.87 -8.55 4.67
CA THR A 298 -15.10 -7.26 3.99
C THR A 298 -16.57 -7.05 3.64
N ALA A 299 -17.25 -8.06 3.12
CA ALA A 299 -18.68 -7.99 2.82
C ALA A 299 -19.53 -7.72 4.09
N GLN A 300 -19.22 -8.36 5.22
CA GLN A 300 -19.93 -8.12 6.48
C GLN A 300 -19.77 -6.68 7.01
N PHE A 301 -18.64 -6.03 6.72
CA PHE A 301 -18.37 -4.64 7.10
C PHE A 301 -18.82 -3.63 6.04
N GLY A 302 -19.46 -4.07 4.95
CA GLY A 302 -19.85 -3.20 3.82
C GLY A 302 -18.65 -2.63 3.06
N GLN A 303 -17.50 -3.33 3.11
CA GLN A 303 -16.26 -2.97 2.45
C GLN A 303 -16.01 -3.84 1.22
N HIS A 304 -14.97 -3.51 0.45
CA HIS A 304 -14.76 -4.12 -0.86
C HIS A 304 -13.60 -5.12 -0.86
N TYR A 305 -13.84 -6.25 -1.52
CA TYR A 305 -12.82 -7.25 -1.83
C TYR A 305 -12.65 -7.38 -3.34
N ILE A 306 -11.41 -7.44 -3.80
CA ILE A 306 -11.07 -7.73 -5.19
C ILE A 306 -10.04 -8.85 -5.28
N SER A 307 -10.23 -9.79 -6.20
CA SER A 307 -9.23 -10.83 -6.45
C SER A 307 -8.16 -10.33 -7.41
N ALA A 308 -6.89 -10.62 -7.14
CA ALA A 308 -5.81 -10.39 -8.09
C ALA A 308 -5.77 -11.44 -9.22
N ASN A 309 -6.49 -12.56 -9.13
CA ASN A 309 -6.50 -13.62 -10.14
C ASN A 309 -6.94 -13.11 -11.53
N PRO A 310 -8.11 -12.46 -11.69
CA PRO A 310 -8.54 -11.99 -13.01
C PRO A 310 -7.60 -10.96 -13.62
N ILE A 311 -6.94 -10.14 -12.79
CA ILE A 311 -5.97 -9.13 -13.24
C ILE A 311 -4.77 -9.78 -13.93
N LEU A 312 -4.38 -10.96 -13.47
CA LEU A 312 -3.26 -11.73 -14.00
C LEU A 312 -3.69 -12.76 -15.05
N GLY A 313 -4.97 -12.76 -15.44
CA GLY A 313 -5.55 -13.71 -16.38
C GLY A 313 -5.60 -15.12 -15.85
N TYR A 314 -5.80 -15.29 -14.54
CA TYR A 314 -5.96 -16.59 -13.92
C TYR A 314 -7.44 -16.91 -13.78
N ASP A 315 -7.83 -18.09 -14.26
CA ASP A 315 -9.14 -18.68 -14.03
C ASP A 315 -9.02 -19.76 -12.94
N ASP A 316 -9.96 -19.80 -12.00
CA ASP A 316 -10.04 -20.77 -10.91
C ASP A 316 -8.72 -20.97 -10.13
N ASP A 317 -8.09 -22.14 -10.26
CA ASP A 317 -6.88 -22.57 -9.57
C ASP A 317 -5.60 -22.41 -10.40
N GLN A 318 -5.71 -21.86 -11.62
CA GLN A 318 -4.60 -21.75 -12.54
C GLN A 318 -3.54 -20.75 -12.06
N PHE A 319 -2.28 -21.09 -12.33
CA PHE A 319 -1.15 -20.20 -12.18
C PHE A 319 -0.41 -20.09 -13.52
N SER A 320 -0.01 -18.88 -13.89
CA SER A 320 0.82 -18.62 -15.06
C SER A 320 1.84 -17.52 -14.80
N TYR A 321 3.06 -17.71 -15.31
CA TYR A 321 4.09 -16.67 -15.29
C TYR A 321 3.77 -15.49 -16.21
N THR A 322 2.87 -15.69 -17.18
CA THR A 322 2.55 -14.72 -18.22
C THR A 322 1.06 -14.53 -18.37
N VAL A 323 0.64 -13.30 -18.68
CA VAL A 323 -0.73 -12.99 -19.11
C VAL A 323 -0.72 -12.63 -20.60
N GLN A 324 -1.83 -12.89 -21.28
CA GLN A 324 -2.06 -12.41 -22.63
C GLN A 324 -2.74 -11.04 -22.55
N THR A 325 -2.14 -10.01 -23.15
CA THR A 325 -2.72 -8.67 -23.19
C THR A 325 -3.88 -8.62 -24.19
N PRO A 326 -4.75 -7.59 -24.14
CA PRO A 326 -5.82 -7.41 -25.13
C PRO A 326 -5.32 -7.38 -26.58
N GLU A 327 -4.09 -6.95 -26.82
CA GLU A 327 -3.41 -6.93 -28.12
C GLU A 327 -2.86 -8.30 -28.55
N GLY A 328 -3.12 -9.36 -27.75
CA GLY A 328 -2.70 -10.73 -28.02
C GLY A 328 -1.24 -11.04 -27.64
N LYS A 329 -0.50 -10.08 -27.07
CA LYS A 329 0.90 -10.30 -26.67
C LYS A 329 0.98 -11.03 -25.33
N ARG A 330 1.84 -12.04 -25.22
CA ARG A 330 2.18 -12.65 -23.93
C ARG A 330 3.22 -11.82 -23.19
N VAL A 331 2.93 -11.42 -21.97
CA VAL A 331 3.85 -10.64 -21.12
C VAL A 331 4.06 -11.32 -19.77
N LYS A 332 5.30 -11.33 -19.28
CA LYS A 332 5.64 -11.93 -17.98
C LYS A 332 5.19 -11.03 -16.83
N VAL A 333 4.37 -11.58 -15.92
CA VAL A 333 3.77 -10.87 -14.78
C VAL A 333 4.21 -11.42 -13.43
N ARG A 334 4.80 -12.63 -13.38
CA ARG A 334 5.41 -13.22 -12.19
C ARG A 334 6.92 -13.33 -12.32
N VAL A 335 7.63 -13.19 -11.21
CA VAL A 335 9.06 -13.55 -11.14
C VAL A 335 9.19 -15.05 -10.86
N ASP A 336 10.41 -15.58 -10.96
CA ASP A 336 10.69 -17.02 -10.97
C ASP A 336 10.47 -17.74 -9.63
N ASP A 337 10.19 -17.00 -8.56
CA ASP A 337 9.86 -17.61 -7.26
C ASP A 337 8.41 -18.09 -7.15
N GLY A 338 7.59 -17.82 -8.17
CA GLY A 338 6.20 -18.25 -8.22
C GLY A 338 5.28 -17.55 -7.22
N ILE A 339 5.73 -16.46 -6.58
CA ILE A 339 5.01 -15.69 -5.54
C ILE A 339 4.91 -14.22 -5.96
N HIS A 340 6.03 -13.56 -6.27
CA HIS A 340 6.07 -12.12 -6.51
C HIS A 340 5.83 -11.75 -7.99
N PHE A 341 5.63 -10.45 -8.21
CA PHE A 341 5.28 -9.87 -9.50
C PHE A 341 6.48 -9.21 -10.17
N THR A 342 6.53 -9.27 -11.50
CA THR A 342 7.38 -8.37 -12.28
C THR A 342 6.84 -6.94 -12.18
N ILE A 343 7.61 -5.94 -12.61
CA ILE A 343 7.13 -4.55 -12.70
C ILE A 343 5.82 -4.45 -13.49
N THR A 344 5.68 -5.23 -14.57
CA THR A 344 4.44 -5.28 -15.35
C THR A 344 3.27 -5.78 -14.51
N GLY A 345 3.42 -6.89 -13.79
CA GLY A 345 2.36 -7.41 -12.91
C GLY A 345 2.00 -6.44 -11.79
N GLN A 346 2.99 -5.79 -11.17
CA GLN A 346 2.78 -4.77 -10.14
C GLN A 346 1.95 -3.60 -10.66
N LYS A 347 2.28 -3.09 -11.86
CA LYS A 347 1.55 -2.00 -12.52
C LYS A 347 0.14 -2.40 -12.91
N MET A 348 -0.09 -3.63 -13.35
CA MET A 348 -1.44 -4.12 -13.67
C MET A 348 -2.33 -4.13 -12.43
N ILE A 349 -1.84 -4.66 -11.30
CA ILE A 349 -2.60 -4.67 -10.04
C ILE A 349 -2.84 -3.23 -9.55
N ALA A 350 -1.82 -2.37 -9.58
CA ALA A 350 -1.97 -0.96 -9.20
C ALA A 350 -3.00 -0.23 -10.07
N ALA A 351 -2.97 -0.45 -11.38
CA ALA A 351 -3.92 0.15 -12.32
C ALA A 351 -5.36 -0.34 -12.08
N GLN A 352 -5.53 -1.62 -11.75
CA GLN A 352 -6.85 -2.15 -11.40
C GLN A 352 -7.37 -1.57 -10.08
N VAL A 353 -6.53 -1.43 -9.05
CA VAL A 353 -6.97 -0.77 -7.80
C VAL A 353 -7.36 0.68 -8.09
N LEU A 354 -6.56 1.39 -8.89
CA LEU A 354 -6.82 2.78 -9.24
C LEU A 354 -8.12 2.97 -10.04
N SER A 355 -8.48 2.03 -10.92
CA SER A 355 -9.70 2.12 -11.74
C SER A 355 -10.99 1.92 -10.94
N LEU A 356 -10.88 1.42 -9.71
CA LEU A 356 -12.01 1.23 -8.78
C LEU A 356 -12.24 2.46 -7.91
N ILE A 357 -11.42 3.51 -8.05
CA ILE A 357 -11.55 4.73 -7.27
C ILE A 357 -12.15 5.82 -8.16
N ASP A 358 -13.23 6.41 -7.69
CA ASP A 358 -13.86 7.59 -8.27
C ASP A 358 -13.21 8.86 -7.72
N PHE A 359 -13.02 9.84 -8.61
CA PHE A 359 -12.36 11.12 -8.31
C PHE A 359 -13.25 12.30 -8.77
N PRO A 360 -14.41 12.51 -8.13
CA PRO A 360 -15.48 13.37 -8.63
C PRO A 360 -15.13 14.87 -8.77
N VAL A 361 -13.99 15.33 -8.25
CA VAL A 361 -13.59 16.75 -8.26
C VAL A 361 -12.20 16.99 -8.89
N LEU A 362 -11.55 15.96 -9.44
CA LEU A 362 -10.17 16.07 -9.96
C LEU A 362 -10.06 16.02 -11.50
N THR A 363 -11.20 15.97 -12.21
CA THR A 363 -11.28 15.91 -13.67
C THR A 363 -11.63 17.24 -14.35
N ALA A 364 -11.51 18.37 -13.65
CA ALA A 364 -11.75 19.70 -14.20
C ALA A 364 -10.48 20.41 -14.69
N THR A 365 -9.62 19.74 -15.46
CA THR A 365 -8.72 20.41 -16.41
C THR A 365 -8.50 19.50 -17.62
N GLY A 366 -9.41 19.61 -18.59
CA GLY A 366 -9.14 19.20 -19.96
C GLY A 366 -8.17 20.20 -20.61
N HIS A 367 -7.11 19.66 -21.19
CA HIS A 367 -6.43 20.24 -22.34
C HIS A 367 -6.41 19.21 -23.45
#